data_AF-A0A1Y5GN98-F1
#
_entry.id   AF-A0A1Y5GN98-F1
#
_cell.length_a   1.000
_cell.length_b   1.000
_cell.length_c   1.000
_cell.angle_alpha   90.00
_cell.angle_beta   90.00
_cell.angle_gamma   90.00
#
_symmetry.space_group_name_H-M   'P 1'
#
loop_
_entity.id
_entity.type
_entity.pdbx_description
1 polymer ?
#
loop_
_entity_poly.entity_id
_entity_poly.type
_entity_poly.pdbx_seq_one_letter_code
_entity_poly.pdbx_strand_id
1 'polypeptide(L)' 'MGSIWEHHALHLADLINAKDELQAHLYLEQLMLFSVDIQDKIIHEISSLRKCNTDDIAEIITFYSTRT' A
#
# COMPACT_ATOMS: atom_id res chain seq x y z
N MET A 1 5.29 -4.37 15.92
CA MET A 1 4.48 -3.60 14.96
C MET A 1 3.79 -4.64 14.07
N GLY A 2 2.48 -4.51 13.85
CA GLY A 2 1.62 -5.65 13.53
C GLY A 2 1.97 -6.34 12.20
N SER A 3 2.29 -7.63 12.24
CA SER A 3 2.67 -8.45 11.07
C SER A 3 1.66 -8.44 9.91
N ILE A 4 0.44 -8.00 10.15
CA ILE A 4 -0.61 -7.82 9.13
C ILE A 4 -0.17 -6.77 8.11
N TRP A 5 0.36 -5.65 8.58
CA TRP A 5 0.78 -4.54 7.70
C TRP A 5 2.04 -4.86 6.92
N GLU A 6 3.03 -5.51 7.54
CA GLU A 6 4.23 -5.98 6.83
C GLU A 6 3.86 -6.98 5.71
N HIS A 7 2.95 -7.91 5.98
CA HIS A 7 2.54 -8.90 4.97
C HIS A 7 1.81 -8.23 3.79
N HIS A 8 0.93 -7.28 4.07
CA HIS A 8 0.22 -6.52 3.04
C HIS A 8 1.17 -5.59 2.28
N ALA A 9 2.07 -4.92 2.98
CA ALA A 9 3.08 -4.06 2.39
C ALA A 9 4.00 -4.83 1.43
N LEU A 10 4.41 -6.05 1.82
CA LEU A 10 5.27 -6.89 0.99
C LEU A 10 4.52 -7.34 -0.27
N HIS A 11 3.25 -7.69 -0.13
CA HIS A 11 2.41 -8.07 -1.25
C HIS A 11 2.15 -6.88 -2.20
N LEU A 12 1.92 -5.69 -1.66
CA LEU A 12 1.71 -4.47 -2.44
C LEU A 12 2.99 -4.02 -3.15
N ALA A 13 4.14 -4.16 -2.49
CA ALA A 13 5.46 -3.88 -3.06
C ALA A 13 5.72 -4.74 -4.31
N ASP A 14 5.37 -6.02 -4.23
CA ASP A 14 5.55 -6.98 -5.33
C ASP A 14 4.62 -6.64 -6.50
N LEU A 15 3.35 -6.31 -6.23
CA LEU A 15 2.38 -5.90 -7.25
C LEU A 15 2.79 -4.59 -7.96
N ILE A 16 3.24 -3.58 -7.22
CA ILE A 16 3.72 -2.32 -7.81
C ILE A 16 5.00 -2.53 -8.60
N ASN A 17 5.92 -3.37 -8.11
CA ASN A 17 7.12 -3.74 -8.84
C ASN A 17 6.80 -4.52 -10.13
N ALA A 18 5.74 -5.32 -10.12
CA ALA A 18 5.20 -6.00 -11.31
C ALA A 18 4.47 -5.06 -12.29
N LYS A 19 4.34 -3.75 -11.97
CA LYS A 19 3.51 -2.75 -12.68
C LYS A 19 2.02 -3.09 -12.70
N ASP A 20 1.57 -3.87 -11.74
CA ASP A 20 0.19 -4.31 -11.60
C ASP A 20 -0.56 -3.34 -10.66
N GLU A 21 -0.60 -2.06 -11.05
CA GLU A 21 -1.26 -0.98 -10.28
C GLU A 21 -2.74 -1.30 -10.02
N LEU A 22 -3.42 -1.90 -11.00
CA LEU A 22 -4.82 -2.33 -10.87
C LEU A 22 -5.02 -3.37 -9.76
N GLN A 23 -4.12 -4.36 -9.67
CA GLN A 23 -4.15 -5.36 -8.60
C GLN A 23 -3.84 -4.73 -7.24
N ALA A 24 -2.91 -3.76 -7.19
CA ALA A 24 -2.64 -3.03 -5.95
C ALA A 24 -3.88 -2.26 -5.46
N HIS A 25 -4.60 -1.58 -6.37
CA HIS A 25 -5.87 -0.91 -6.07
C HIS A 25 -6.94 -1.90 -5.56
N LEU A 26 -7.18 -2.99 -6.28
CA LEU A 26 -8.16 -4.02 -5.88
C LEU A 26 -7.82 -4.62 -4.51
N TYR A 27 -6.53 -4.82 -4.22
CA TYR A 27 -6.06 -5.33 -2.94
C TYR A 27 -6.32 -4.33 -1.80
N LEU A 28 -6.06 -3.04 -2.03
CA LEU A 28 -6.37 -1.96 -1.09
C LEU A 28 -7.88 -1.79 -0.85
N GLU A 29 -8.71 -1.94 -1.88
CA GLU A 29 -10.17 -1.99 -1.76
C GLU A 29 -10.61 -3.12 -0.84
N GLN A 30 -10.09 -4.33 -1.06
CA GLN A 30 -10.42 -5.52 -0.26
C GLN A 30 -9.96 -5.41 1.18
N LEU A 31 -8.84 -4.73 1.43
CA LEU A 31 -8.23 -4.71 2.75
C LEU A 31 -8.96 -3.78 3.73
N MET A 32 -9.38 -2.61 3.26
CA MET A 32 -9.78 -1.52 4.17
C MET A 32 -10.97 -0.69 3.72
N LEU A 33 -11.61 -0.98 2.57
CA LEU A 33 -12.65 -0.11 2.02
C LEU A 33 -12.19 1.36 1.95
N PHE A 34 -10.88 1.58 1.77
CA PHE A 34 -10.35 2.94 1.66
C PHE A 34 -10.99 3.63 0.46
N SER A 35 -11.29 4.92 0.57
CA SER A 35 -11.70 5.70 -0.59
C SER A 35 -10.63 5.66 -1.68
N VAL A 36 -11.04 5.64 -2.94
CA VAL A 36 -10.16 5.61 -4.12
C VAL A 36 -9.04 6.66 -4.02
N ASP A 37 -9.33 7.87 -3.52
CA ASP A 37 -8.33 8.93 -3.28
C ASP A 37 -7.17 8.54 -2.36
N ILE A 38 -7.43 7.73 -1.32
CA ILE A 38 -6.41 7.28 -0.37
C ILE A 38 -5.57 6.18 -1.03
N GLN A 39 -6.21 5.26 -1.75
CA GLN A 39 -5.52 4.17 -2.43
C GLN A 39 -4.56 4.70 -3.51
N ASP A 40 -5.02 5.66 -4.31
CA ASP A 40 -4.22 6.30 -5.35
C ASP A 40 -3.01 7.02 -4.74
N LYS A 41 -3.18 7.72 -3.60
CA LYS A 41 -2.07 8.34 -2.87
C LYS A 41 -1.07 7.32 -2.34
N ILE A 42 -1.54 6.22 -1.76
CA ILE A 42 -0.66 5.15 -1.26
C ILE A 42 0.16 4.57 -2.42
N ILE A 43 -0.49 4.20 -3.53
CA ILE A 43 0.19 3.62 -4.69
C ILE A 43 1.17 4.64 -5.31
N HIS A 44 0.78 5.91 -5.39
CA HIS A 44 1.64 6.97 -5.90
C HIS A 44 2.89 7.18 -5.04
N GLU A 45 2.75 7.22 -3.71
CA GLU A 45 3.88 7.31 -2.77
C GLU A 45 4.82 6.11 -2.90
N ILE A 46 4.26 4.90 -3.02
CA ILE A 46 5.05 3.66 -3.13
C ILE A 46 5.73 3.54 -4.49
N SER A 47 5.06 3.96 -5.57
CA SER A 47 5.63 4.04 -6.92
C SER A 47 6.71 5.13 -7.02
N SER A 48 6.56 6.23 -6.26
CA SER A 48 7.54 7.31 -6.15
C SER A 48 8.75 6.92 -5.28
N LEU A 49 8.57 5.98 -4.33
CA LEU A 49 9.65 5.42 -3.53
C LEU A 49 10.63 4.64 -4.43
N ARG A 50 11.78 5.27 -4.67
CA ARG A 50 12.90 4.71 -5.47
C ARG A 50 13.41 3.34 -4.98
N LYS A 51 13.10 2.99 -3.73
CA LYS A 51 13.29 1.67 -3.13
C LYS A 51 11.97 1.25 -2.51
N CYS A 52 11.36 0.21 -3.07
CA CYS A 52 10.13 -0.37 -2.58
C CYS A 52 10.43 -1.16 -1.29
N ASN A 53 10.51 -0.44 -0.16
CA ASN A 53 10.75 -1.01 1.15
C ASN A 53 9.42 -1.33 1.82
N THR A 54 9.26 -2.57 2.26
CA THR A 54 8.07 -3.04 2.97
C THR A 54 7.76 -2.21 4.23
N ASP A 55 8.79 -1.72 4.92
CA ASP A 55 8.64 -0.91 6.13
C ASP A 55 8.02 0.47 5.83
N ASP A 56 8.55 1.17 4.81
CA ASP A 56 8.01 2.44 4.32
C ASP A 56 6.54 2.28 3.89
N ILE A 57 6.23 1.20 3.16
CA ILE A 57 4.85 0.90 2.72
C ILE A 57 3.93 0.64 3.92
N ALA A 58 4.38 -0.17 4.88
CA ALA A 58 3.59 -0.47 6.08
C ALA A 58 3.34 0.80 6.92
N GLU A 59 4.31 1.69 7.00
CA GLU A 59 4.19 2.98 7.69
C GLU A 59 3.17 3.89 6.98
N ILE A 60 3.24 4.01 5.65
CA ILE A 60 2.30 4.77 4.83
C ILE A 60 0.87 4.25 5.03
N ILE A 61 0.65 2.94 4.89
CA ILE A 61 -0.70 2.37 5.03
C ILE A 61 -1.22 2.54 6.46
N THR A 62 -0.37 2.31 7.47
CA THR A 62 -0.73 2.52 8.88
C THR A 62 -1.10 3.98 9.16
N PHE A 63 -0.37 4.93 8.57
CA PHE A 63 -0.62 6.36 8.70
C PHE A 63 -1.98 6.78 8.14
N TYR A 64 -2.37 6.25 6.97
CA TYR A 64 -3.69 6.50 6.40
C TYR A 64 -4.81 5.76 7.14
N SER A 65 -4.52 4.57 7.68
CA SER A 65 -5.46 3.79 8.49
C SER A 65 -5.77 4.45 9.84
N THR A 66 -4.77 5.06 10.49
CA THR A 66 -4.95 5.71 11.80
C THR A 66 -5.53 7.13 11.73
N ARG A 67 -5.57 7.76 10.54
CA ARG A 67 -6.12 9.11 10.35
C ARG A 67 -7.54 9.14 9.78
N THR A 68 -8.11 7.99 9.42
CA THR A 68 -9.53 7.81 9.10
C THR A 68 -10.32 7.51 10.37
#